data_AF-F6HYI5-F1
#
_entry.id   AF-F6HYI5-F1
#
_cell.length_a   1.000
_cell.length_b   1.000
_cell.length_c   1.000
_cell.angle_alpha   90.00
_cell.angle_beta   90.00
_cell.angle_gamma   90.00
#
_symmetry.space_group_name_H-M   'P 1'
#
loop_
_entity.id
_entity.type
_entity.pdbx_description
1 polymer ?
#
loop_
_entity_poly.entity_id
_entity_poly.type
_entity_poly.pdbx_seq_one_letter_code
_entity_poly.pdbx_strand_id
1 'polypeptide(L)'
;MIKRTANLDWYKDPILLDALDRIHEPKRLLDKPFLLPLQAVCKIGGIGAFPVGHVETGTIKPGMVVKFGPSGLTTKVKSAEVHHESLVGGLSGDKCWFQCEECCCRGSKTWLCSV
;
A
#
# COMPACT_ATOMS: atom_id res chain seq x y z
N MET A 1 9.29 28.53 7.96
CA MET A 1 8.24 29.35 7.30
C MET A 1 8.79 29.83 5.97
N ILE A 2 8.29 29.28 4.85
CA ILE A 2 8.79 29.57 3.50
C ILE A 2 8.16 30.89 3.02
N LYS A 3 8.97 31.80 2.48
CA LYS A 3 8.51 33.12 2.00
C LYS A 3 8.30 33.10 0.48
N ARG A 4 7.31 33.84 -0.01
CA ARG A 4 7.07 34.04 -1.45
C ARG A 4 8.26 34.79 -2.07
N THR A 5 8.71 34.36 -3.25
CA THR A 5 9.81 35.04 -3.95
C THR A 5 9.35 36.39 -4.50
N ALA A 6 10.24 37.39 -4.47
CA ALA A 6 9.98 38.73 -5.00
C ALA A 6 10.21 38.83 -6.52
N ASN A 7 10.79 37.80 -7.15
CA ASN A 7 11.15 37.80 -8.57
C ASN A 7 10.01 37.38 -9.52
N LEU A 8 8.82 37.08 -8.99
CA LEU A 8 7.64 36.58 -9.73
C LEU A 8 6.39 37.37 -9.32
N ASP A 9 6.45 38.67 -9.53
CA ASP A 9 5.41 39.67 -9.29
C ASP A 9 4.15 39.48 -10.16
N TRP A 10 4.29 38.83 -11.33
CA TRP A 10 3.16 38.50 -12.21
C TRP A 10 2.36 37.26 -11.77
N TYR A 11 2.94 36.36 -10.96
CA TYR A 11 2.29 35.12 -10.53
C TYR A 11 1.54 35.34 -9.21
N LYS A 12 0.22 35.16 -9.21
CA LYS A 12 -0.67 35.46 -8.05
C LYS A 12 -1.24 34.23 -7.36
N ASP A 13 -1.08 33.06 -7.94
CA ASP A 13 -1.60 31.81 -7.42
C ASP A 13 -0.83 31.31 -6.18
N PRO A 14 -1.38 30.33 -5.43
CA PRO A 14 -0.70 29.69 -4.31
C PRO A 14 0.70 29.19 -4.67
N ILE A 15 1.64 29.30 -3.74
CA ILE A 15 2.94 28.62 -3.88
C ILE A 15 2.74 27.10 -3.82
N LEU A 16 3.73 26.33 -4.26
CA LEU A 16 3.64 24.87 -4.29
C LEU A 16 3.20 24.28 -2.94
N LEU A 17 3.71 24.81 -1.83
CA LEU A 17 3.33 24.33 -0.50
C LEU A 17 1.83 24.59 -0.21
N ASP A 18 1.35 25.82 -0.44
CA ASP A 18 -0.06 26.17 -0.29
C ASP A 18 -0.97 25.35 -1.22
N ALA A 19 -0.50 25.02 -2.42
CA ALA A 19 -1.23 24.20 -3.36
C ALA A 19 -1.34 22.73 -2.90
N LEU A 20 -0.26 22.20 -2.29
CA LEU A 20 -0.25 20.86 -1.69
C LEU A 20 -1.17 20.80 -0.46
N ASP A 21 -1.13 21.82 0.40
CA ASP A 21 -1.99 21.89 1.60
C ASP A 21 -3.48 22.02 1.27
N ARG A 22 -3.83 22.47 0.06
CA ARG A 22 -5.21 22.53 -0.45
C ARG A 22 -5.73 21.18 -0.95
N ILE A 23 -4.88 20.17 -1.10
CA ILE A 23 -5.32 18.85 -1.56
C ILE A 23 -6.03 18.16 -0.39
N HIS A 24 -7.31 17.89 -0.55
CA HIS A 24 -8.08 17.12 0.42
C HIS A 24 -7.73 15.64 0.33
N GLU A 25 -7.55 15.01 1.50
CA GLU A 25 -7.30 13.58 1.57
C GLU A 25 -8.52 12.78 1.06
N PRO A 26 -8.30 11.77 0.19
CA PRO A 26 -9.38 10.91 -0.26
C PRO A 26 -9.90 10.05 0.90
N LYS A 27 -11.20 9.74 0.87
CA LYS A 27 -11.82 8.87 1.87
C LYS A 27 -11.22 7.46 1.77
N ARG A 28 -10.62 6.98 2.86
CA ARG A 28 -10.16 5.59 2.99
C ARG A 28 -11.36 4.64 2.99
N LEU A 29 -11.34 3.63 2.13
CA LEU A 29 -12.44 2.70 1.93
C LEU A 29 -12.26 1.44 2.79
N LEU A 30 -12.51 1.56 4.09
CA LEU A 30 -12.28 0.48 5.06
C LEU A 30 -13.39 -0.58 5.09
N ASP A 31 -14.64 -0.20 4.76
CA ASP A 31 -15.81 -1.08 4.83
C ASP A 31 -15.92 -2.05 3.63
N LYS A 32 -15.07 -1.86 2.62
CA LYS A 32 -15.04 -2.69 1.41
C LYS A 32 -14.14 -3.91 1.63
N PRO A 33 -14.40 -5.04 0.93
CA PRO A 33 -13.53 -6.20 1.01
C PRO A 33 -12.10 -5.83 0.67
N PHE A 34 -11.14 -6.51 1.30
CA PHE A 34 -9.73 -6.20 1.10
C PHE A 34 -9.34 -6.42 -0.36
N LEU A 35 -8.70 -5.43 -0.98
CA LEU A 35 -8.11 -5.54 -2.31
C LEU A 35 -6.73 -4.90 -2.33
N LEU A 36 -5.75 -5.69 -2.74
CA LEU A 36 -4.36 -5.23 -2.92
C LEU A 36 -3.81 -5.74 -4.26
N PRO A 37 -3.62 -4.87 -5.26
CA PRO A 37 -2.95 -5.18 -6.50
C PRO A 37 -1.44 -5.32 -6.26
N LEU A 38 -0.85 -6.45 -6.63
CA LEU A 38 0.59 -6.62 -6.53
C LEU A 38 1.32 -5.81 -7.59
N GLN A 39 2.22 -4.95 -7.14
CA GLN A 39 3.13 -4.20 -8.01
C GLN A 39 4.41 -5.00 -8.27
N ALA A 40 4.95 -5.62 -7.22
CA ALA A 40 6.16 -6.42 -7.31
C ALA A 40 6.17 -7.51 -6.24
N VAL A 41 7.04 -8.51 -6.42
CA VAL A 41 7.35 -9.51 -5.40
C VAL A 41 8.85 -9.51 -5.22
N CYS A 42 9.31 -9.09 -4.04
CA CYS A 42 10.70 -9.19 -3.65
C CYS A 42 10.96 -10.55 -3.00
N LYS A 43 12.11 -11.18 -3.26
CA LYS A 43 12.51 -12.42 -2.58
C LYS A 43 13.73 -12.12 -1.75
N ILE A 44 13.59 -12.24 -0.43
CA ILE A 44 14.71 -12.08 0.51
C ILE A 44 15.18 -13.48 0.88
N GLY A 45 16.47 -13.75 0.61
CA GLY A 45 17.08 -15.06 0.86
C GLY A 45 16.89 -15.48 2.32
N GLY A 46 16.38 -16.71 2.53
CA GLY A 46 16.14 -17.28 3.86
C GLY A 46 14.84 -16.87 4.55
N ILE A 47 14.21 -15.76 4.17
CA ILE A 47 12.97 -15.25 4.82
C ILE A 47 11.73 -15.51 3.96
N GLY A 48 11.88 -15.48 2.63
CA GLY A 48 10.81 -15.84 1.68
C GLY A 48 10.45 -14.71 0.72
N ALA A 49 9.22 -14.76 0.21
CA ALA A 49 8.70 -13.78 -0.74
C ALA A 49 7.88 -12.70 -0.02
N PHE A 50 8.13 -11.44 -0.42
CA PHE A 50 7.50 -10.23 0.07
C PHE A 50 6.74 -9.57 -1.08
N PRO A 51 5.43 -9.79 -1.20
CA PRO A 51 4.62 -9.06 -2.14
C PRO A 51 4.50 -7.59 -1.69
N VAL A 52 4.61 -6.69 -2.66
CA VAL A 52 4.52 -5.24 -2.46
C VAL A 52 3.38 -4.71 -3.32
N GLY A 53 2.56 -3.85 -2.73
CA GLY A 53 1.49 -3.19 -3.45
C GLY A 53 0.85 -2.06 -2.66
N HIS A 54 -0.20 -1.51 -3.25
CA HIS A 54 -0.99 -0.44 -2.67
C HIS A 54 -2.34 -1.01 -2.23
N VAL A 55 -2.77 -0.73 -1.01
CA VAL A 55 -4.08 -1.19 -0.54
C VAL A 55 -5.15 -0.32 -1.18
N GLU A 56 -5.91 -0.87 -2.12
CA GLU A 56 -7.02 -0.14 -2.75
C GLU A 56 -8.21 -0.05 -1.79
N THR A 57 -8.60 -1.17 -1.18
CA THR A 57 -9.74 -1.25 -0.27
C THR A 57 -9.49 -2.18 0.92
N GLY A 58 -10.22 -1.95 2.01
CA GLY A 58 -10.16 -2.76 3.23
C GLY A 58 -8.91 -2.51 4.09
N THR A 59 -8.55 -3.52 4.88
CA THR A 59 -7.39 -3.50 5.79
C THR A 59 -6.63 -4.81 5.74
N ILE A 60 -5.30 -4.76 5.82
CA ILE A 60 -4.44 -5.93 5.99
C ILE A 60 -3.90 -5.98 7.42
N LYS A 61 -3.93 -7.14 8.06
CA LYS A 61 -3.38 -7.35 9.41
C LYS A 61 -2.58 -8.65 9.46
N PRO A 62 -1.55 -8.74 10.32
CA PRO A 62 -0.92 -10.02 10.64
C PRO A 62 -1.95 -11.05 11.10
N GLY A 63 -1.79 -12.30 10.66
CA GLY A 63 -2.69 -13.41 10.95
C GLY A 63 -3.91 -13.52 10.03
N MET A 64 -4.16 -12.54 9.16
CA MET A 64 -5.27 -12.59 8.20
C MET A 64 -5.00 -13.62 7.11
N VAL A 65 -6.06 -14.30 6.68
CA VAL A 65 -6.03 -15.22 5.53
C VAL A 65 -6.35 -14.43 4.27
N VAL A 66 -5.46 -14.53 3.29
CA VAL A 66 -5.56 -13.81 2.02
C VAL A 66 -5.50 -14.78 0.85
N LYS A 67 -6.20 -14.44 -0.22
CA LYS A 67 -6.27 -15.24 -1.43
C LYS A 67 -5.73 -14.47 -2.63
N PHE A 68 -4.79 -15.09 -3.33
CA PHE A 68 -4.17 -14.58 -4.54
C PHE A 68 -5.01 -14.97 -5.75
N GLY A 69 -5.56 -14.00 -6.48
CA GLY A 69 -6.22 -14.19 -7.76
C GLY A 69 -5.27 -13.89 -8.93
N PRO A 70 -5.27 -14.67 -10.03
CA PRO A 70 -6.27 -15.69 -10.40
C PRO A 70 -5.96 -17.12 -9.93
N SER A 71 -4.79 -17.38 -9.34
CA SER A 71 -4.37 -18.75 -8.97
C SER A 71 -5.24 -19.40 -7.89
N GLY A 72 -5.99 -18.60 -7.13
CA GLY A 72 -6.83 -19.07 -6.03
C GLY A 72 -6.06 -19.52 -4.80
N LEU A 73 -4.73 -19.33 -4.79
CA LEU A 73 -3.87 -19.73 -3.67
C LEU A 73 -4.24 -18.94 -2.43
N THR A 74 -4.49 -19.65 -1.33
CA THR A 74 -4.84 -19.05 -0.04
C THR A 74 -3.66 -19.22 0.91
N THR A 75 -3.28 -18.17 1.61
CA THR A 75 -2.15 -18.18 2.56
C THR A 75 -2.43 -17.24 3.71
N LYS A 76 -1.64 -17.34 4.77
CA LYS A 76 -1.76 -16.50 5.96
C LYS A 76 -0.64 -15.47 5.99
N VAL A 77 -1.00 -14.23 6.34
CA VAL A 77 -0.05 -13.12 6.50
C VAL A 77 0.69 -13.29 7.84
N LYS A 78 2.03 -13.38 7.81
CA LYS A 78 2.86 -13.42 9.03
C LYS A 78 3.10 -12.03 9.60
N SER A 79 3.54 -11.14 8.72
CA SER A 79 3.88 -9.77 9.06
C SER A 79 3.44 -8.87 7.91
N ALA A 80 3.11 -7.63 8.25
CA ALA A 80 2.86 -6.56 7.31
C ALA A 80 3.64 -5.34 7.79
N GLU A 81 4.27 -4.64 6.86
CA GLU A 81 4.97 -3.39 7.17
C GLU A 81 4.48 -2.30 6.23
N VAL A 82 4.34 -1.10 6.80
CA VAL A 82 3.88 0.10 6.12
C VAL A 82 4.93 1.17 6.43
N HIS A 83 5.48 1.80 5.40
CA HIS A 83 6.44 2.91 5.56
C HIS A 83 7.63 2.64 6.52
N HIS A 84 8.28 1.47 6.41
CA HIS A 84 9.42 1.05 7.25
C HIS A 84 9.11 0.80 8.74
N GLU A 85 7.83 0.68 9.09
CA GLU A 85 7.41 0.29 10.43
C GLU A 85 6.63 -1.02 10.38
N SER A 86 6.98 -1.95 11.28
CA SER A 86 6.24 -3.19 11.52
C SER A 86 4.93 -2.86 12.24
N LEU A 87 3.96 -2.34 11.49
CA LEU A 87 2.67 -1.90 12.01
C LEU A 87 1.71 -3.07 12.19
N VAL A 88 0.72 -2.85 13.08
CA VAL A 88 -0.36 -3.81 13.40
C VAL A 88 -1.29 -4.06 12.19
N GLY A 89 -1.13 -3.30 11.11
CA GLY A 89 -1.82 -3.50 9.84
C GLY A 89 -1.68 -2.30 8.90
N GLY A 90 -2.03 -2.51 7.63
CA GLY A 90 -2.14 -1.48 6.61
C GLY A 90 -3.60 -1.15 6.29
N LEU A 91 -3.89 0.12 6.01
CA LEU A 91 -5.21 0.61 5.66
C LEU A 91 -5.30 0.93 4.15
N SER A 92 -6.52 1.04 3.63
CA SER A 92 -6.78 1.60 2.29
C SER A 92 -6.02 2.91 2.10
N GLY A 93 -5.25 3.00 1.01
CA GLY A 93 -4.38 4.13 0.69
C GLY A 93 -2.91 3.94 1.07
N ASP A 94 -2.56 2.92 1.86
CA ASP A 94 -1.18 2.70 2.28
C ASP A 94 -0.41 1.82 1.28
N LYS A 95 0.88 2.12 1.10
CA LYS A 95 1.81 1.18 0.44
C LYS A 95 2.34 0.22 1.50
N CYS A 96 2.11 -1.07 1.28
CA CYS A 96 2.55 -2.09 2.22
C CYS A 96 3.32 -3.20 1.51
N TRP A 97 4.24 -3.79 2.24
CA TRP A 97 4.78 -5.11 1.93
C TRP A 97 4.46 -6.06 3.07
N PHE A 98 4.26 -7.33 2.75
CA PHE A 98 3.88 -8.31 3.75
C PHE A 98 4.55 -9.65 3.48
N GLN A 99 4.69 -10.46 4.53
CA GLN A 99 5.23 -11.81 4.42
C GLN A 99 4.09 -12.82 4.52
N CYS A 100 4.13 -13.85 3.69
CA CYS A 100 3.19 -14.97 3.75
C CYS A 100 3.91 -16.25 4.22
N GLU A 101 3.20 -17.17 4.88
CA GLU A 101 3.81 -18.43 5.35
C GLU A 101 4.21 -19.34 4.19
N GLU A 102 3.28 -19.50 3.24
CA GLU A 102 3.43 -20.35 2.08
C GLU A 102 3.03 -19.55 0.85
N CYS A 103 3.99 -18.95 0.16
CA CYS A 103 3.68 -18.27 -1.09
C CYS A 103 4.86 -18.29 -2.07
N CYS A 104 4.75 -19.12 -3.10
CA CYS A 104 5.62 -19.06 -4.26
C CYS A 104 4.90 -18.23 -5.35
N CYS A 105 4.86 -16.90 -5.18
CA CYS A 105 4.31 -16.02 -6.22
C CYS A 105 5.25 -16.05 -7.45
N ARG A 106 5.00 -16.97 -8.39
CA ARG A 106 5.72 -17.04 -9.68
C ARG A 106 4.93 -16.25 -10.74
N GLY A 107 5.28 -14.98 -10.90
CA GLY A 107 4.87 -14.16 -12.03
C GLY A 107 3.39 -13.81 -12.13
N SER A 108 3.11 -12.73 -12.86
CA SER A 108 1.79 -12.31 -13.36
C SER A 108 0.87 -11.61 -12.34
N LYS A 109 0.70 -10.29 -12.55
CA LYS A 109 -0.45 -9.43 -12.14
C LYS A 109 -1.46 -10.10 -11.21
N THR A 110 -1.09 -10.23 -9.94
CA THR A 110 -1.90 -10.92 -8.94
C THR A 110 -2.63 -9.88 -8.10
N TRP A 111 -3.88 -10.14 -7.76
CA TRP A 111 -4.65 -9.31 -6.84
C TRP A 111 -4.92 -10.13 -5.59
N LEU A 112 -4.83 -9.52 -4.41
CA LEU A 112 -5.22 -10.18 -3.17
C LEU A 112 -6.63 -9.77 -2.77
N CYS A 113 -7.44 -10.76 -2.40
CA CYS A 113 -8.69 -10.56 -1.67
C CYS A 113 -8.58 -11.17 -0.28
N SER A 114 -9.27 -10.59 0.71
CA SER A 114 -9.63 -11.34 1.93
C SER A 114 -10.61 -12.46 1.56
N VAL A 115 -10.43 -13.64 2.14
CA VAL A 115 -11.38 -14.76 2.00
C VAL A 115 -12.57 -14.56 2.92
#